data_AF-A0A8W8KAG2-F1
#
_entry.id   AF-A0A8W8KAG2-F1
#
_cell.length_a   1.000
_cell.length_b   1.000
_cell.length_c   1.000
_cell.angle_alpha   90.00
_cell.angle_beta   90.00
_cell.angle_gamma   90.00
#
_symmetry.space_group_name_H-M   'P 1'
#
loop_
_entity.id
_entity.type
_entity.pdbx_description
1 polymer ?
#
loop_
_entity_poly.entity_id
_entity_poly.type
_entity_poly.pdbx_seq_one_letter_code
_entity_poly.pdbx_strand_id
1 'polypeptide(L)' 'LGWYPQFIYSPESYQANLCSGGCPRAILESYFNVTNHGIFKAMLEKKLCCTPIEYNDQSLLFGNTIQTVKGMSVARCGCR' A
#
# COMPACT_ATOMS: atom_id res chain seq x y z
N LEU A 1 -16.06 -1.08 -9.09
CA LEU A 1 -15.33 -2.27 -9.58
C LEU A 1 -16.24 -3.34 -10.18
N GLY A 2 -17.55 -3.37 -9.88
CA GLY A 2 -18.46 -4.39 -10.43
C GLY A 2 -18.28 -5.78 -9.80
N TRP A 3 -17.49 -5.88 -8.73
CA TRP A 3 -17.18 -7.17 -8.10
C TRP A 3 -18.24 -7.62 -7.10
N TYR A 4 -18.88 -6.66 -6.41
CA TYR A 4 -20.03 -6.92 -5.56
C TYR A 4 -21.33 -6.69 -6.35
N PRO A 5 -22.34 -7.56 -6.24
CA PRO A 5 -22.36 -8.88 -5.59
C PRO A 5 -22.00 -10.04 -6.55
N GLN A 6 -21.41 -9.75 -7.72
CA GLN A 6 -21.22 -10.74 -8.79
C GLN A 6 -20.22 -11.85 -8.44
N PHE A 7 -19.14 -11.49 -7.74
CA PHE A 7 -18.05 -12.40 -7.38
C PHE A 7 -17.76 -12.37 -5.87
N ILE A 8 -17.81 -11.18 -5.27
CA ILE A 8 -17.65 -10.97 -3.83
C ILE A 8 -19.02 -10.68 -3.23
N TYR A 9 -19.44 -11.46 -2.25
CA TYR A 9 -20.72 -11.30 -1.55
C TYR A 9 -20.59 -10.52 -0.24
N SER A 10 -19.40 -10.49 0.36
CA SER A 10 -19.10 -9.70 1.55
C SER A 10 -17.60 -9.47 1.73
N PRO A 11 -17.16 -8.30 2.23
CA PRO A 11 -17.97 -7.09 2.42
C PRO A 11 -18.24 -6.41 1.06
N GLU A 12 -19.27 -5.54 1.02
CA GLU A 12 -19.57 -4.73 -0.17
C GLU A 12 -18.43 -3.77 -0.53
N SER A 13 -17.75 -3.24 0.50
CA SER A 13 -16.60 -2.36 0.36
C SER A 13 -15.62 -2.54 1.52
N TYR A 14 -14.40 -2.03 1.34
CA TYR A 14 -13.37 -2.03 2.38
C TYR A 14 -12.47 -0.81 2.23
N GLN A 15 -11.77 -0.44 3.30
CA GLN A 15 -10.80 0.65 3.27
C GLN A 15 -9.44 0.14 2.75
N ALA A 16 -9.20 0.36 1.45
CA ALA A 16 -7.93 -0.03 0.83
C ALA A 16 -6.75 0.86 1.27
N ASN A 17 -7.03 2.11 1.66
CA ASN A 17 -6.04 3.16 1.85
C ASN A 17 -5.19 3.42 0.58
N LEU A 18 -4.39 4.48 0.57
CA LEU A 18 -3.46 4.76 -0.51
C LEU A 18 -2.25 5.55 -0.01
N CYS A 19 -1.10 5.36 -0.63
CA CYS A 19 0.08 6.19 -0.40
C CYS A 19 0.12 7.32 -1.42
N SER A 20 0.15 8.55 -0.92
CA SER A 20 0.18 9.78 -1.72
C SER A 20 1.06 10.80 -1.02
N GLY A 21 1.62 11.72 -1.81
CA GLY A 21 2.50 12.78 -1.33
C GLY A 21 3.90 12.74 -1.92
N GLY A 22 4.66 13.80 -1.69
CA GLY A 22 6.03 13.93 -2.14
C GLY A 22 7.01 13.28 -1.16
N CYS A 23 8.08 12.70 -1.72
CA CYS A 23 9.26 12.32 -0.95
C CYS A 23 10.26 13.48 -1.01
N PRO A 24 10.49 14.22 0.10
CA PRO A 24 11.44 15.32 0.12
C PRO A 24 12.87 14.83 -0.11
N ARG A 25 13.81 15.73 -0.44
CA ARG A 25 15.22 15.34 -0.57
C ARG A 25 15.87 15.01 0.77
N ALA A 26 15.46 15.69 1.84
CA ALA A 26 15.90 15.43 3.20
C ALA A 26 15.11 14.26 3.84
N ILE A 27 15.16 13.08 3.22
CA ILE A 27 14.44 11.84 3.64
C ILE A 27 15.10 11.08 4.80
N LEU A 28 16.01 11.70 5.55
CA LEU A 28 16.69 11.02 6.66
C LEU A 28 15.77 10.77 7.87
N GLU A 29 14.59 11.38 7.88
CA GLU A 29 13.59 11.13 8.92
C GLU A 29 13.02 9.72 8.81
N SER A 30 12.95 9.03 9.95
CA SER A 30 12.41 7.67 10.06
C SER A 30 10.97 7.56 9.57
N TYR A 31 10.21 8.66 9.58
CA TYR A 31 8.84 8.74 9.07
C TYR A 31 8.71 8.31 7.60
N PHE A 32 9.72 8.57 6.75
CA PHE A 32 9.67 8.20 5.34
C PHE A 32 10.02 6.74 5.06
N ASN A 33 10.38 5.96 6.11
CA ASN A 33 10.72 4.54 6.04
C ASN A 33 11.66 4.18 4.89
N VAL A 34 12.62 5.04 4.53
CA VAL A 34 13.40 4.94 3.31
C VAL A 34 14.44 3.80 3.36
N THR A 35 14.71 3.14 2.24
CA THR A 35 15.81 2.15 2.17
C THR A 35 17.15 2.85 1.94
N ASN A 36 18.25 2.16 2.23
CA ASN A 36 19.60 2.63 1.86
C ASN A 36 19.69 3.00 0.38
N HIS A 37 19.10 2.20 -0.51
CA HIS A 37 19.03 2.49 -1.94
C HIS A 37 18.23 3.78 -2.24
N GLY A 38 17.14 4.03 -1.51
CA GLY A 38 16.39 5.28 -1.60
C GLY A 38 17.22 6.50 -1.18
N ILE A 39 18.02 6.37 -0.11
CA ILE A 39 18.97 7.41 0.34
C ILE A 39 19.98 7.71 -0.76
N PHE A 40 20.61 6.70 -1.35
CA PHE A 40 21.55 6.89 -2.46
C PHE A 40 20.90 7.54 -3.68
N LYS A 41 19.69 7.13 -4.05
CA LYS A 41 18.94 7.77 -5.15
C LYS A 41 18.66 9.24 -4.87
N ALA A 42 18.31 9.61 -3.64
CA ALA A 42 18.08 11.00 -3.27
C ALA A 42 19.38 11.83 -3.31
N MET A 43 20.52 11.25 -2.91
CA MET A 43 21.85 11.88 -3.05
C MET A 43 22.22 12.13 -4.52
N LEU A 44 21.80 11.23 -5.43
CA LEU A 44 21.93 11.40 -6.88
C LEU A 44 20.85 12.32 -7.48
N GLU A 45 20.17 13.09 -6.64
CA GLU A 45 19.10 14.01 -7.00
C GLU A 45 17.89 13.40 -7.71
N LYS A 46 17.75 12.06 -7.66
CA LYS A 46 16.61 11.36 -8.25
C LYS A 46 15.41 11.44 -7.33
N LYS A 47 14.23 11.63 -7.93
CA LYS A 47 12.96 11.61 -7.21
C LYS A 47 12.65 10.19 -6.74
N LEU A 48 12.11 10.09 -5.53
CA LEU A 48 11.55 8.86 -4.98
C LEU A 48 10.02 8.93 -5.05
N CYS A 49 9.39 7.75 -5.05
CA CYS A 49 7.94 7.63 -5.03
C CYS A 49 7.46 7.25 -3.63
N CYS A 50 6.36 7.85 -3.19
CA CYS A 50 5.63 7.39 -2.01
C CYS A 50 4.83 6.14 -2.40
N THR A 51 5.16 5.01 -1.79
CA THR A 51 4.59 3.69 -2.14
C THR A 51 4.26 2.89 -0.89
N PRO A 52 3.31 1.94 -0.96
CA PRO A 52 3.05 1.03 0.14
C PRO A 52 4.28 0.16 0.41
N ILE A 53 4.56 -0.08 1.69
CA ILE A 53 5.66 -0.95 2.13
C ILE A 53 5.16 -2.11 2.99
N GLU A 54 3.97 -1.98 3.55
CA GLU A 54 3.28 -3.03 4.31
C GLU A 54 1.79 -2.99 3.99
N TYR A 55 1.19 -4.18 4.01
CA TYR A 55 -0.20 -4.39 3.69
C TYR A 55 -0.87 -5.27 4.73
N ASN A 56 -2.18 -5.10 4.89
CA ASN A 56 -3.03 -6.02 5.62
C ASN A 56 -3.80 -6.91 4.64
N ASP A 57 -4.06 -8.13 5.09
CA ASP A 57 -4.88 -9.10 4.38
C ASP A 57 -6.37 -8.84 4.67
N GLN A 58 -7.24 -9.22 3.73
CA GLN A 58 -8.68 -9.04 3.85
C GLN A 58 -9.41 -10.36 3.64
N SER A 59 -10.29 -10.71 4.57
CA SER A 59 -11.21 -11.84 4.40
C SER A 59 -12.42 -11.40 3.59
N LEU A 60 -12.74 -12.19 2.55
CA LEU A 60 -13.82 -11.97 1.61
C LEU A 60 -14.69 -13.23 1.54
N LEU A 61 -16.00 -13.05 1.39
CA LEU A 61 -16.93 -14.13 1.06
C LEU A 61 -17.08 -14.21 -0.46
N PHE A 62 -16.53 -15.28 -1.05
CA PHE A 62 -16.67 -15.64 -2.46
C PHE A 62 -17.62 -16.83 -2.58
N GLY A 63 -18.82 -16.60 -3.13
CA GLY A 63 -19.92 -17.57 -3.10
C GLY A 63 -20.24 -17.99 -1.67
N ASN A 64 -20.05 -19.28 -1.38
CA ASN A 64 -20.28 -19.87 -0.05
C ASN A 64 -19.00 -20.07 0.78
N THR A 65 -17.86 -19.49 0.35
CA THR A 65 -16.56 -19.76 0.97
C THR A 65 -15.87 -18.46 1.40
N ILE A 66 -15.32 -18.45 2.61
CA ILE A 66 -14.49 -17.35 3.10
C ILE A 66 -13.05 -17.59 2.65
N GLN A 67 -12.46 -16.60 1.99
CA GLN A 67 -11.06 -16.62 1.57
C GLN A 67 -10.36 -15.35 2.04
N THR A 68 -9.16 -15.51 2.58
CA THR A 68 -8.30 -14.39 2.96
C THR A 68 -7.38 -14.04 1.79
N VAL A 69 -7.59 -12.86 1.21
CA VAL A 69 -6.78 -12.34 0.11
C VAL A 69 -5.67 -11.47 0.70
N LYS A 70 -4.44 -11.77 0.32
CA LYS A 70 -3.27 -11.07 0.84
C LYS A 70 -3.07 -9.71 0.18
N GLY A 71 -2.52 -8.76 0.94
CA GLY A 71 -2.03 -7.50 0.38
C GLY A 71 -3.11 -6.53 -0.08
N MET A 72 -4.28 -6.54 0.56
CA MET A 72 -5.48 -5.85 0.08
C MET A 72 -5.57 -4.39 0.51
N SER A 73 -5.19 -4.08 1.76
CA SER A 73 -5.18 -2.69 2.25
C SER A 73 -3.79 -2.26 2.67
N VAL A 74 -3.46 -0.99 2.42
CA VAL A 74 -2.18 -0.42 2.79
C VAL A 74 -2.16 -0.17 4.30
N ALA A 75 -1.18 -0.77 4.98
CA ALA A 75 -0.93 -0.57 6.41
C ALA A 75 0.12 0.53 6.64
N ARG A 76 1.15 0.60 5.79
CA ARG A 76 2.25 1.56 5.94
C ARG A 76 2.81 2.01 4.59
N CYS A 77 3.20 3.28 4.52
CA CYS A 77 3.84 3.89 3.35
C CYS A 77 5.33 4.19 3.59
N GLY A 78 6.08 4.33 2.50
CA GLY A 78 7.46 4.78 2.54
C GLY A 78 7.98 5.27 1.18
N CYS A 79 9.14 5.91 1.19
CA CYS A 79 9.80 6.43 0.00
C CYS A 79 10.76 5.39 -0.62
N ARG A 80 10.65 5.15 -1.93
CA ARG A 80 11.44 4.14 -2.69
C ARG A 80 11.97 4.69 -4.01
#